data_AF-A0A9D1CRK7-F1
#
_entry.id   AF-A0A9D1CRK7-F1
#
_cell.length_a   1.000
_cell.length_b   1.000
_cell.length_c   1.000
_cell.angle_alpha   90.00
_cell.angle_beta   90.00
_cell.angle_gamma   90.00
#
_symmetry.space_group_name_H-M   'P 1'
#
loop_
_entity.id
_entity.type
_entity.pdbx_description
1 polymer ?
#
loop_
_entity_poly.entity_id
_entity_poly.type
_entity_poly.pdbx_seq_one_letter_code
_entity_poly.pdbx_strand_id
1 'polypeptide(L)'
;MRSSIDHVTARDLLMARVSPVGTEQVALSLSAGRVLARDLIAAENIPPFDRSPYDGYAFRAADTEGASREHPVELTVLEEVAAGAVPTRPVTPGTACKILTGAPIPEGADAVRMYERTEFTQSTVRLFAPARPGENIVRAGEDVRAGTVLARSGCVIDAGVAGTLCAQGEALATVYRRARIGLISTGNEVVEADAPLAPGKIRNANRSMLEAALRREGMEPVYLGIAGDDAQRIARLIGQALADCDAVLLTGGVSVGDYDLTPEAMDLAGCETLVRGVDLKPGMACAYGVKDGKLVCGLSGNPASALTNLYVIVMPALRRLAGRADALPREITVTLQDGFDKPSRGTRVLRGRLDLSDGTVRMVLPGDQGNVVLSSAIGCDAMAIVPAGSGKLEPQTVLKGFVL
;
A
#
# COMPACT_ATOMS: atom_id res chain seq x y z
N MET A 1 -14.50 -12.23 -34.10
CA MET A 1 -14.97 -13.18 -33.08
C MET A 1 -14.54 -12.65 -31.72
N ARG A 2 -15.47 -12.32 -30.81
CA ARG A 2 -15.09 -11.98 -29.43
C ARG A 2 -14.60 -13.26 -28.76
N SER A 3 -13.33 -13.32 -28.36
CA SER A 3 -12.94 -14.28 -27.32
C SER A 3 -13.60 -13.79 -26.04
N SER A 4 -14.65 -14.46 -25.57
CA SER A 4 -15.27 -14.13 -24.28
C SER A 4 -14.35 -14.61 -23.16
N ILE A 5 -13.21 -13.94 -22.99
CA ILE A 5 -12.32 -14.19 -21.86
C ILE A 5 -12.89 -13.53 -20.62
N ASP A 6 -12.70 -14.17 -19.47
CA ASP A 6 -13.06 -13.60 -18.19
C ASP A 6 -12.05 -12.53 -17.74
N HIS A 7 -12.44 -11.77 -16.72
CA HIS A 7 -11.64 -10.67 -16.17
C HIS A 7 -10.34 -11.11 -15.49
N VAL A 8 -10.26 -12.33 -14.94
CA VAL A 8 -9.05 -12.88 -14.33
C VAL A 8 -8.02 -13.22 -15.41
N THR A 9 -8.45 -13.92 -16.45
CA THR A 9 -7.62 -14.23 -17.61
C THR A 9 -7.09 -12.95 -18.27
N ALA A 10 -7.96 -11.94 -18.45
CA ALA A 10 -7.54 -10.64 -18.99
C ALA A 10 -6.48 -9.96 -18.11
N ARG A 11 -6.68 -9.93 -16.79
CA ARG A 11 -5.75 -9.34 -15.82
C ARG A 11 -4.39 -10.03 -15.88
N ASP A 12 -4.39 -11.36 -15.88
CA ASP A 12 -3.16 -12.15 -15.82
C ASP A 12 -2.34 -12.01 -17.11
N LEU A 13 -3.00 -11.91 -18.27
CA LEU A 13 -2.35 -11.57 -19.54
C LEU A 13 -1.64 -10.21 -19.50
N LEU A 14 -2.25 -9.19 -18.90
CA LEU A 14 -1.62 -7.86 -18.76
C LEU A 14 -0.45 -7.91 -17.78
N MET A 15 -0.62 -8.57 -16.63
CA MET A 15 0.43 -8.70 -15.62
C MET A 15 1.68 -9.44 -16.15
N ALA A 16 1.49 -10.42 -17.03
CA ALA A 16 2.59 -11.17 -17.65
C ALA A 16 3.42 -10.31 -18.63
N ARG A 17 2.91 -9.17 -19.09
CA ARG A 17 3.56 -8.31 -20.10
C ARG A 17 4.28 -7.09 -19.51
N VAL A 18 4.26 -6.93 -18.19
CA VAL A 18 4.91 -5.80 -17.50
C VAL A 18 6.05 -6.25 -16.60
N SER A 19 7.10 -5.42 -16.57
CA SER A 19 8.20 -5.49 -15.62
C SER A 19 8.25 -4.19 -14.82
N PRO A 20 8.76 -4.19 -13.58
CA PRO A 20 8.91 -2.97 -12.79
C PRO A 20 9.68 -1.89 -13.52
N VAL A 21 9.29 -0.63 -13.30
CA VAL A 21 10.06 0.55 -13.74
C VAL A 21 11.43 0.60 -13.07
N GLY A 22 12.30 1.50 -13.53
CA GLY A 22 13.62 1.72 -12.94
C GLY A 22 13.57 2.17 -11.47
N THR A 23 14.74 2.28 -10.86
CA THR A 23 14.88 2.67 -9.44
C THR A 23 15.50 4.05 -9.30
N GLU A 24 15.30 4.68 -8.15
CA GLU A 24 15.90 5.95 -7.75
C GLU A 24 16.16 5.98 -6.25
N GLN A 25 16.99 6.92 -5.80
CA GLN A 25 17.15 7.21 -4.38
C GLN A 25 16.40 8.49 -4.02
N VAL A 26 15.66 8.45 -2.92
CA VAL A 26 14.94 9.61 -2.39
C VAL A 26 15.29 9.82 -0.93
N ALA A 27 15.24 11.07 -0.48
CA ALA A 27 15.32 11.37 0.96
C ALA A 27 14.26 10.58 1.73
N LEU A 28 14.61 10.07 2.91
CA LEU A 28 13.70 9.30 3.76
C LEU A 28 12.39 10.06 4.05
N SER A 29 12.47 11.39 4.20
CA SER A 29 11.30 12.26 4.38
C SER A 29 10.31 12.27 3.20
N LEU A 30 10.73 11.83 2.02
CA LEU A 30 9.93 11.75 0.78
C LEU A 30 9.63 10.31 0.36
N SER A 31 10.01 9.33 1.19
CA SER A 31 9.89 7.90 0.85
C SER A 31 8.53 7.29 1.21
N ALA A 32 7.75 7.93 2.07
CA ALA A 32 6.43 7.44 2.48
C ALA A 32 5.51 7.21 1.25
N GLY A 33 4.89 6.04 1.19
CA GLY A 33 4.05 5.61 0.06
C GLY A 33 4.82 5.21 -1.22
N ARG A 34 6.16 5.32 -1.24
CA ARG A 34 7.00 4.76 -2.31
C ARG A 34 7.16 3.24 -2.11
N VAL A 35 7.63 2.55 -3.14
CA VAL A 35 7.84 1.10 -3.11
C VAL A 35 9.34 0.80 -3.01
N LEU A 36 9.77 0.02 -2.01
CA LEU A 36 11.17 -0.38 -1.86
C LEU A 36 11.65 -1.19 -3.08
N ALA A 37 12.84 -0.87 -3.57
CA ALA A 37 13.45 -1.57 -4.71
C ALA A 37 14.51 -2.61 -4.32
N ARG A 38 14.81 -2.72 -3.02
CA ARG A 38 15.70 -3.74 -2.45
C ARG A 38 15.16 -4.18 -1.09
N ASP A 39 15.59 -5.35 -0.65
CA ASP A 39 15.34 -5.79 0.72
C ASP A 39 16.00 -4.81 1.71
N LEU A 40 15.27 -4.43 2.75
CA LEU A 40 15.80 -3.76 3.91
C LEU A 40 16.30 -4.83 4.88
N ILE A 41 17.62 -4.90 5.03
CA ILE A 41 18.29 -5.84 5.92
C ILE A 41 18.87 -5.03 7.07
N ALA A 42 18.64 -5.48 8.30
CA ALA A 42 19.19 -4.85 9.50
C ALA A 42 20.72 -4.84 9.41
N ALA A 43 21.33 -3.66 9.37
CA ALA A 43 22.77 -3.50 9.52
C ALA A 43 23.17 -3.61 11.00
N GLU A 44 22.31 -3.12 11.89
CA GLU A 44 22.57 -3.03 13.32
C GLU A 44 21.45 -3.69 14.14
N ASN A 45 21.80 -4.08 15.36
CA ASN A 45 20.82 -4.53 16.34
C ASN A 45 19.94 -3.35 16.79
N ILE A 46 18.66 -3.61 17.06
CA ILE A 46 17.76 -2.68 17.75
C ILE A 46 17.26 -3.35 19.04
N PRO A 47 17.53 -2.76 20.22
CA PRO A 47 18.52 -1.70 20.45
C PRO A 47 19.96 -2.18 20.18
N PRO A 48 20.94 -1.28 19.96
CA PRO A 48 22.32 -1.66 19.64
C PRO A 48 23.13 -2.16 20.85
N PHE A 49 22.63 -1.95 22.07
CA PHE A 49 23.25 -2.37 23.33
C PHE A 49 22.19 -2.77 24.36
N ASP A 50 22.60 -3.51 25.38
CA ASP A 50 21.76 -3.82 26.53
C ASP A 50 21.40 -2.51 27.26
N ARG A 51 20.11 -2.28 27.48
CA ARG A 51 19.61 -1.03 28.06
C ARG A 51 18.58 -1.25 29.15
N SER A 52 18.44 -0.25 30.02
CA SER A 52 17.41 -0.26 31.05
C SER A 52 16.01 0.01 30.46
N PRO A 53 14.98 -0.80 30.79
CA PRO A 53 13.58 -0.46 30.50
C PRO A 53 12.97 0.51 31.51
N TYR A 54 13.68 0.83 32.60
CA TYR A 54 13.15 1.62 33.72
C TYR A 54 14.12 2.69 34.20
N ASP A 55 13.59 3.69 34.88
CA ASP A 55 14.37 4.51 35.78
C ASP A 55 14.56 3.74 37.10
N GLY A 56 15.80 3.55 37.53
CA GLY A 56 16.12 2.57 38.55
C GLY A 56 17.58 2.48 38.95
N TYR A 57 17.96 1.31 39.44
CA TYR A 57 19.34 0.98 39.81
C TYR A 57 19.78 -0.29 39.08
N ALA A 58 20.92 -0.21 38.40
CA ALA A 58 21.62 -1.35 37.81
C ALA A 58 22.65 -1.89 38.80
N PHE A 59 22.61 -3.19 39.07
CA PHE A 59 23.44 -3.85 40.08
C PHE A 59 23.73 -5.31 39.68
N ARG A 60 24.51 -6.00 40.50
CA ARG A 60 24.74 -7.44 40.39
C ARG A 60 23.64 -8.20 41.14
N ALA A 61 22.89 -9.05 40.46
CA ALA A 61 21.84 -9.89 41.03
C ALA A 61 22.33 -10.67 42.27
N ALA A 62 23.58 -11.17 42.23
CA ALA A 62 24.21 -11.88 43.34
C ALA A 62 24.30 -11.05 44.63
N ASP A 63 24.41 -9.73 44.55
CA ASP A 63 24.49 -8.87 45.74
C ASP A 63 23.15 -8.78 46.48
N THR A 64 22.06 -9.21 45.86
CA THR A 64 20.71 -9.21 46.45
C THR A 64 20.30 -10.55 47.05
N GLU A 65 21.22 -11.52 47.11
CA GLU A 65 20.94 -12.81 47.75
C GLU A 65 20.55 -12.60 49.23
N GLY A 66 19.42 -13.18 49.64
CA GLY A 66 18.89 -13.02 50.99
C GLY A 66 18.16 -11.70 51.28
N ALA A 67 18.08 -10.77 50.31
CA ALA A 67 17.33 -9.52 50.51
C ALA A 67 15.84 -9.79 50.76
N SER A 68 15.29 -9.21 51.83
CA SER A 68 13.85 -9.24 52.14
C SER A 68 13.34 -7.88 52.58
N ARG A 69 12.04 -7.77 52.88
CA ARG A 69 11.49 -6.56 53.48
C ARG A 69 12.01 -6.32 54.89
N GLU A 70 12.21 -7.37 55.68
CA GLU A 70 12.81 -7.26 57.02
C GLU A 70 14.33 -7.07 56.97
N HIS A 71 14.99 -7.62 55.95
CA HIS A 71 16.44 -7.60 55.78
C HIS A 71 16.83 -7.08 54.38
N PRO A 72 16.64 -5.78 54.09
CA PRO A 72 17.03 -5.23 52.80
C PRO A 72 18.54 -5.15 52.67
N VAL A 73 19.04 -5.35 51.46
CA VAL A 73 20.44 -5.10 51.12
C VAL A 73 20.61 -3.63 50.74
N GLU A 74 21.66 -3.00 51.25
CA GLU A 74 22.08 -1.65 50.85
C GLU A 74 23.30 -1.72 49.94
N LEU A 75 23.25 -1.04 48.79
CA LEU A 75 24.35 -0.93 47.82
C LEU A 75 24.81 0.52 47.70
N THR A 76 26.11 0.71 47.47
CA THR A 76 26.69 2.05 47.23
C THR A 76 26.46 2.47 45.78
N VAL A 77 25.92 3.68 45.57
CA VAL A 77 25.68 4.24 44.23
C VAL A 77 26.97 4.88 43.70
N LEU A 78 27.50 4.36 42.60
CA LEU A 78 28.78 4.79 42.02
C LEU A 78 28.67 5.99 41.10
N GLU A 79 27.62 6.02 40.27
CA GLU A 79 27.34 7.08 39.31
C GLU A 79 25.85 7.09 38.94
N GLU A 80 25.45 8.14 38.23
CA GLU A 80 24.17 8.25 37.56
C GLU A 80 24.39 8.21 36.04
N VAL A 81 23.71 7.27 35.37
CA VAL A 81 23.77 7.09 33.92
C VAL A 81 22.45 7.53 33.30
N ALA A 82 22.47 8.69 32.66
CA ALA A 82 21.33 9.22 31.90
C ALA A 82 21.26 8.61 30.49
N ALA A 83 20.08 8.71 29.85
CA ALA A 83 19.92 8.32 28.45
C ALA A 83 20.87 9.13 27.55
N GLY A 84 21.59 8.45 26.66
CA GLY A 84 22.61 9.06 25.79
C GLY A 84 24.00 9.23 26.42
N ALA A 85 24.17 8.94 27.71
CA ALA A 85 25.48 8.85 28.36
C ALA A 85 26.04 7.43 28.29
N VAL A 86 27.37 7.31 28.41
CA VAL A 86 28.07 6.02 28.51
C VAL A 86 28.49 5.83 29.98
N PRO A 87 28.16 4.69 30.61
CA PRO A 87 28.66 4.36 31.95
C PRO A 87 30.19 4.42 32.00
N THR A 88 30.74 5.03 33.06
CA THR A 88 32.19 5.19 33.22
C THR A 88 32.77 4.31 34.33
N ARG A 89 31.92 3.78 35.21
CA ARG A 89 32.30 2.98 36.37
C ARG A 89 31.66 1.60 36.28
N PRO A 90 32.44 0.51 36.26
CA PRO A 90 31.87 -0.83 36.31
C PRO A 90 31.21 -1.06 37.67
N VAL A 91 30.10 -1.79 37.68
CA VAL A 91 29.43 -2.26 38.89
C VAL A 91 30.24 -3.41 39.49
N THR A 92 30.67 -3.21 40.73
CA THR A 92 31.45 -4.16 41.54
C THR A 92 30.59 -4.70 42.70
N PRO A 93 31.00 -5.76 43.43
CA PRO A 93 30.13 -6.30 44.49
C PRO A 93 29.84 -5.26 45.58
N GLY A 94 28.58 -5.19 46.02
CA GLY A 94 28.10 -4.22 47.01
C GLY A 94 27.81 -2.82 46.43
N THR A 95 27.80 -2.68 45.11
CA THR A 95 27.62 -1.39 44.44
C THR A 95 26.50 -1.42 43.39
N ALA A 96 26.00 -0.24 43.04
CA ALA A 96 24.98 -0.05 42.02
C ALA A 96 25.26 1.25 41.24
N CYS A 97 24.67 1.39 40.06
CA CYS A 97 24.57 2.66 39.36
C CYS A 97 23.10 3.08 39.27
N LYS A 98 22.83 4.36 39.52
CA LYS A 98 21.51 4.93 39.20
C LYS A 98 21.41 5.01 37.68
N ILE A 99 20.36 4.47 37.09
CA ILE A 99 20.21 4.34 35.65
C ILE A 99 18.83 4.85 35.21
N LEU A 100 18.79 5.60 34.11
CA LEU A 100 17.54 6.04 33.51
C LEU A 100 17.13 5.16 32.33
N THR A 101 15.85 5.23 31.98
CA THR A 101 15.23 4.47 30.90
C THR A 101 15.97 4.71 29.59
N GLY A 102 16.35 3.63 28.93
CA GLY A 102 17.08 3.64 27.67
C GLY A 102 18.60 3.79 27.79
N ALA A 103 19.14 4.07 28.99
CA ALA A 103 20.58 4.14 29.20
C ALA A 103 21.24 2.75 29.09
N PRO A 104 22.50 2.65 28.62
CA PRO A 104 23.23 1.40 28.55
C PRO A 104 23.43 0.77 29.93
N ILE A 105 23.31 -0.55 30.03
CA ILE A 105 23.64 -1.29 31.25
C ILE A 105 25.16 -1.18 31.51
N PRO A 106 25.61 -0.71 32.70
CA PRO A 106 27.02 -0.62 33.04
C PRO A 106 27.68 -2.01 33.06
N GLU A 107 28.97 -2.05 32.73
CA GLU A 107 29.76 -3.27 32.84
C GLU A 107 29.69 -3.82 34.27
N GLY A 108 29.52 -5.14 34.40
CA GLY A 108 29.41 -5.82 35.68
C GLY A 108 27.99 -5.85 36.28
N ALA A 109 27.05 -5.03 35.80
CA ALA A 109 25.64 -5.15 36.17
C ALA A 109 24.93 -6.22 35.33
N ASP A 110 24.05 -6.99 35.96
CA ASP A 110 23.24 -8.01 35.30
C ASP A 110 21.76 -7.97 35.72
N ALA A 111 21.34 -7.01 36.54
CA ALA A 111 19.94 -6.78 36.86
C ALA A 111 19.63 -5.28 37.06
N VAL A 112 18.37 -4.90 36.82
CA VAL A 112 17.85 -3.56 37.11
C VAL A 112 16.63 -3.63 38.04
N ARG A 113 16.51 -2.68 38.98
CA ARG A 113 15.31 -2.49 39.81
C ARG A 113 14.78 -1.07 39.66
N MET A 114 13.51 -0.95 39.28
CA MET A 114 12.77 0.32 39.16
C MET A 114 12.72 1.08 40.49
N TYR A 115 12.75 2.42 40.44
CA TYR A 115 12.76 3.27 41.63
C TYR A 115 11.64 2.96 42.62
N GLU A 116 10.45 2.66 42.12
CA GLU A 116 9.24 2.36 42.90
C GLU A 116 9.40 1.13 43.81
N ARG A 117 10.42 0.32 43.57
CA ARG A 117 10.74 -0.88 44.35
C ARG A 117 12.03 -0.74 45.16
N THR A 118 12.50 0.49 45.36
CA THR A 118 13.72 0.81 46.09
C THR A 118 13.50 1.96 47.08
N GLU A 119 14.35 2.05 48.10
CA GLU A 119 14.51 3.24 48.93
C GLU A 119 15.93 3.74 48.71
N PHE A 120 16.14 5.03 48.48
CA PHE A 120 17.46 5.53 48.08
C PHE A 120 17.78 6.92 48.60
N THR A 121 19.08 7.19 48.69
CA THR A 121 19.67 8.51 48.89
C THR A 121 20.48 8.90 47.65
N GLN A 122 21.30 9.96 47.73
CA GLN A 122 22.23 10.27 46.65
C GLN A 122 23.37 9.25 46.51
N SER A 123 23.74 8.55 47.59
CA SER A 123 24.94 7.69 47.65
C SER A 123 24.63 6.22 47.88
N THR A 124 23.40 5.86 48.23
CA THR A 124 23.01 4.47 48.54
C THR A 124 21.62 4.13 48.02
N VAL A 125 21.40 2.84 47.73
CA VAL A 125 20.08 2.27 47.41
C VAL A 125 19.84 1.01 48.23
N ARG A 126 18.64 0.86 48.75
CA ARG A 126 18.14 -0.32 49.46
C ARG A 126 17.22 -1.13 48.56
N LEU A 127 17.47 -2.43 48.51
CA LEU A 127 16.74 -3.42 47.72
C LEU A 127 16.07 -4.42 48.66
N PHE A 128 14.76 -4.66 48.46
CA PHE A 128 13.91 -5.41 49.40
C PHE A 128 13.55 -6.83 48.92
N ALA A 129 14.15 -7.28 47.81
CA ALA A 129 13.91 -8.60 47.24
C ALA A 129 15.10 -9.03 46.37
N PRO A 130 15.40 -10.34 46.29
CA PRO A 130 16.43 -10.85 45.40
C PRO A 130 16.06 -10.59 43.93
N ALA A 131 17.07 -10.36 43.10
CA ALA A 131 16.96 -10.28 41.66
C ALA A 131 17.57 -11.52 40.99
N ARG A 132 17.16 -11.79 39.75
CA ARG A 132 17.77 -12.82 38.90
C ARG A 132 18.72 -12.19 37.87
N PRO A 133 19.79 -12.88 37.46
CA PRO A 133 20.59 -12.44 36.32
C PRO A 133 19.72 -12.25 35.07
N GLY A 134 19.90 -11.13 34.39
CA GLY A 134 19.11 -10.69 33.23
C GLY A 134 17.77 -10.03 33.57
N GLU A 135 17.43 -9.87 34.85
CA GLU A 135 16.14 -9.27 35.24
C GLU A 135 16.07 -7.79 34.87
N ASN A 136 14.98 -7.42 34.18
CA ASN A 136 14.71 -6.05 33.73
C ASN A 136 15.83 -5.45 32.87
N ILE A 137 16.41 -6.24 31.97
CA ILE A 137 17.34 -5.75 30.95
C ILE A 137 16.72 -5.99 29.57
N VAL A 138 16.63 -4.94 28.75
CA VAL A 138 16.33 -5.07 27.33
C VAL A 138 17.63 -5.35 26.61
N ARG A 139 17.76 -6.52 26.00
CA ARG A 139 19.01 -6.97 25.36
C ARG A 139 19.25 -6.30 24.03
N ALA A 140 20.52 -6.17 23.66
CA ALA A 140 20.91 -5.78 22.32
C ALA A 140 20.26 -6.73 21.29
N GLY A 141 19.55 -6.15 20.33
CA GLY A 141 18.87 -6.89 19.27
C GLY A 141 17.67 -7.71 19.73
N GLU A 142 17.06 -7.37 20.88
CA GLU A 142 15.83 -7.98 21.35
C GLU A 142 14.64 -7.71 20.43
N ASP A 143 14.60 -6.53 19.79
CA ASP A 143 13.60 -6.20 18.76
C ASP A 143 14.08 -6.69 17.38
N VAL A 144 15.24 -6.20 16.93
CA VAL A 144 15.81 -6.55 15.62
C VAL A 144 17.26 -6.99 15.78
N ARG A 145 17.61 -8.15 15.23
CA ARG A 145 19.01 -8.57 15.10
C ARG A 145 19.61 -8.17 13.77
N ALA A 146 20.87 -7.76 13.76
CA ALA A 146 21.64 -7.55 12.54
C ALA A 146 21.54 -8.77 11.61
N GLY A 147 21.41 -8.53 10.31
CA GLY A 147 21.17 -9.53 9.27
C GLY A 147 19.70 -9.94 9.07
N THR A 148 18.78 -9.50 9.94
CA THR A 148 17.33 -9.78 9.76
C THR A 148 16.79 -9.02 8.56
N VAL A 149 15.98 -9.69 7.72
CA VAL A 149 15.22 -9.02 6.66
C VAL A 149 14.00 -8.35 7.29
N LEU A 150 14.01 -7.02 7.34
CA LEU A 150 12.97 -6.20 7.96
C LEU A 150 11.83 -5.88 7.01
N ALA A 151 12.16 -5.67 5.74
CA ALA A 151 11.18 -5.48 4.67
C ALA A 151 11.74 -6.03 3.36
N ARG A 152 10.87 -6.58 2.51
CA ARG A 152 11.26 -7.11 1.19
C ARG A 152 11.10 -6.04 0.12
N SER A 153 11.90 -6.13 -0.94
CA SER A 153 11.66 -5.39 -2.18
C SER A 153 10.22 -5.58 -2.64
N GLY A 154 9.61 -4.50 -3.11
CA GLY A 154 8.23 -4.46 -3.56
C GLY A 154 7.20 -4.18 -2.48
N CYS A 155 7.61 -3.95 -1.22
CA CYS A 155 6.71 -3.43 -0.20
C CYS A 155 6.56 -1.91 -0.30
N VAL A 156 5.38 -1.41 0.05
CA VAL A 156 5.15 0.03 0.22
C VAL A 156 5.80 0.48 1.52
N ILE A 157 6.49 1.63 1.50
CA ILE A 157 7.06 2.24 2.69
C ILE A 157 5.93 2.88 3.48
N ASP A 158 5.45 2.16 4.49
CA ASP A 158 4.55 2.66 5.52
C ASP A 158 5.32 3.31 6.69
N ALA A 159 4.61 3.67 7.75
CA ALA A 159 5.22 4.29 8.93
C ALA A 159 6.25 3.37 9.61
N GLY A 160 6.00 2.06 9.66
CA GLY A 160 6.90 1.09 10.28
C GLY A 160 8.18 0.91 9.46
N VAL A 161 8.06 0.77 8.14
CA VAL A 161 9.20 0.65 7.24
C VAL A 161 10.04 1.94 7.26
N ALA A 162 9.40 3.12 7.24
CA ALA A 162 10.11 4.39 7.31
C ALA A 162 10.87 4.58 8.64
N GLY A 163 10.25 4.26 9.77
CA GLY A 163 10.90 4.29 11.09
C GLY A 163 12.07 3.32 11.17
N THR A 164 11.91 2.14 10.58
CA THR A 164 12.95 1.11 10.54
C THR A 164 14.14 1.54 9.68
N LEU A 165 13.91 2.12 8.50
CA LEU A 165 14.97 2.72 7.68
C LEU A 165 15.77 3.76 8.49
N CYS A 166 15.07 4.65 9.20
CA CYS A 166 15.70 5.65 10.07
C CYS A 166 16.55 5.01 11.17
N ALA A 167 15.99 4.02 11.89
CA ALA A 167 16.66 3.33 12.98
C ALA A 167 17.89 2.55 12.51
N GLN A 168 17.94 2.15 11.24
CA GLN A 168 19.08 1.52 10.58
C GLN A 168 20.05 2.54 9.94
N GLY A 169 19.85 3.84 10.16
CA GLY A 169 20.72 4.90 9.64
C GLY A 169 20.52 5.22 8.15
N GLU A 170 19.46 4.71 7.50
CA GLU A 170 19.21 4.94 6.07
C GLU A 170 18.54 6.30 5.82
N ALA A 171 19.34 7.35 5.59
CA ALA A 171 18.85 8.68 5.24
C ALA A 171 18.26 8.78 3.81
N LEU A 172 18.66 7.88 2.92
CA LEU A 172 18.16 7.77 1.55
C LEU A 172 17.55 6.38 1.34
N ALA A 173 16.31 6.33 0.87
CA ALA A 173 15.63 5.08 0.53
C ALA A 173 15.82 4.76 -0.97
N THR A 174 16.23 3.53 -1.28
CA THR A 174 16.26 3.03 -2.66
C THR A 174 14.88 2.49 -3.03
N VAL A 175 14.19 3.19 -3.93
CA VAL A 175 12.79 2.92 -4.29
C VAL A 175 12.63 2.72 -5.78
N TYR A 176 11.54 2.08 -6.20
CA TYR A 176 11.12 2.15 -7.60
C TYR A 176 10.69 3.58 -7.91
N ARG A 177 11.07 4.07 -9.10
CA ARG A 177 10.60 5.39 -9.56
C ARG A 177 9.08 5.39 -9.71
N ARG A 178 8.46 6.57 -9.70
CA ARG A 178 7.02 6.63 -10.00
C ARG A 178 6.78 6.19 -11.44
N ALA A 179 5.84 5.27 -11.63
CA ALA A 179 5.39 4.89 -12.97
C ALA A 179 4.62 6.05 -13.60
N ARG A 180 5.03 6.47 -14.79
CA ARG A 180 4.40 7.54 -15.56
C ARG A 180 3.33 6.94 -16.47
N ILE A 181 2.08 7.36 -16.31
CA ILE A 181 0.94 6.75 -17.00
C ILE A 181 0.30 7.79 -17.92
N GLY A 182 0.42 7.61 -19.23
CA GLY A 182 -0.18 8.48 -20.22
C GLY A 182 -1.70 8.34 -20.24
N LEU A 183 -2.43 9.45 -20.24
CA LEU A 183 -3.88 9.51 -20.30
C LEU A 183 -4.34 10.21 -21.57
N ILE A 184 -5.14 9.52 -22.38
CA ILE A 184 -5.74 10.05 -23.60
C ILE A 184 -7.26 9.90 -23.49
N SER A 185 -8.00 10.96 -23.84
CA SER A 185 -9.45 10.88 -23.96
C SER A 185 -9.86 10.96 -25.43
N THR A 186 -10.88 10.22 -25.82
CA THR A 186 -11.44 10.23 -27.18
C THR A 186 -12.92 10.63 -27.12
N GLY A 187 -13.54 10.87 -28.27
CA GLY A 187 -14.92 11.31 -28.36
C GLY A 187 -15.04 12.76 -28.80
N ASN A 188 -15.78 13.00 -29.87
CA ASN A 188 -16.10 14.34 -30.33
C ASN A 188 -17.04 15.09 -29.38
N GLU A 189 -17.76 14.40 -28.50
CA GLU A 189 -18.62 14.96 -27.46
C GLU A 189 -17.83 15.54 -26.28
N VAL A 190 -16.57 15.11 -26.08
CA VAL A 190 -15.81 15.39 -24.87
C VAL A 190 -15.15 16.76 -24.93
N VAL A 191 -15.29 17.54 -23.86
CA VAL A 191 -14.60 18.82 -23.64
C VAL A 191 -13.88 18.84 -22.28
N GLU A 192 -12.97 19.79 -22.10
CA GLU A 192 -12.28 19.99 -20.83
C GLU A 192 -13.24 20.39 -19.69
N ALA A 193 -12.80 20.22 -18.44
CA ALA A 193 -13.65 20.41 -17.27
C ALA A 193 -14.14 21.86 -17.08
N ASP A 194 -13.30 22.84 -17.44
CA ASP A 194 -13.57 24.27 -17.35
C ASP A 194 -14.24 24.85 -18.61
N ALA A 195 -14.35 24.06 -19.68
CA ALA A 195 -14.99 24.49 -20.91
C ALA A 195 -16.51 24.73 -20.72
N PRO A 196 -17.08 25.72 -21.41
CA PRO A 196 -18.53 25.88 -21.47
C PRO A 196 -19.17 24.70 -22.20
N LEU A 197 -20.30 24.19 -21.68
CA LEU A 197 -21.03 23.08 -22.29
C LEU A 197 -21.96 23.59 -23.39
N ALA A 198 -21.63 23.24 -24.63
CA ALA A 198 -22.56 23.34 -25.75
C ALA A 198 -23.50 22.11 -25.79
N PRO A 199 -24.69 22.22 -26.41
CA PRO A 199 -25.56 21.07 -26.63
C PRO A 199 -24.82 19.89 -27.29
N GLY A 200 -25.00 18.69 -26.75
CA GLY A 200 -24.33 17.47 -27.22
C GLY A 200 -22.89 17.29 -26.73
N LYS A 201 -22.35 18.18 -25.89
CA LYS A 201 -21.04 18.03 -25.26
C LYS A 201 -21.15 17.55 -23.81
N ILE A 202 -20.13 16.84 -23.35
CA ILE A 202 -19.96 16.41 -21.96
C ILE A 202 -18.53 16.72 -21.47
N ARG A 203 -18.37 16.92 -20.17
CA ARG A 203 -17.05 17.17 -19.58
C ARG A 203 -16.27 15.87 -19.42
N ASN A 204 -14.95 15.96 -19.56
CA ASN A 204 -14.02 14.85 -19.39
C ASN A 204 -13.87 14.41 -17.92
N ALA A 205 -14.90 13.77 -17.37
CA ALA A 205 -14.89 13.26 -16.00
C ALA A 205 -13.93 12.07 -15.82
N ASN A 206 -13.73 11.27 -16.88
CA ASN A 206 -12.85 10.10 -16.83
C ASN A 206 -11.40 10.48 -16.58
N ARG A 207 -10.90 11.55 -17.21
CA ARG A 207 -9.55 12.07 -16.93
C ARG A 207 -9.37 12.31 -15.43
N SER A 208 -10.22 13.15 -14.82
CA SER A 208 -10.09 13.51 -13.41
C SER A 208 -10.20 12.27 -12.50
N MET A 209 -11.09 11.35 -12.82
CA MET A 209 -11.27 10.10 -12.09
C MET A 209 -10.03 9.20 -12.15
N LEU A 210 -9.47 8.98 -13.35
CA LEU A 210 -8.29 8.13 -13.54
C LEU A 210 -7.04 8.78 -12.92
N GLU A 211 -6.87 10.09 -13.08
CA GLU A 211 -5.78 10.82 -12.44
C GLU A 211 -5.79 10.65 -10.91
N ALA A 212 -6.97 10.75 -10.29
CA ALA A 212 -7.12 10.55 -8.84
C ALA A 212 -6.80 9.10 -8.43
N ALA A 213 -7.31 8.11 -9.17
CA ALA A 213 -7.06 6.70 -8.91
C ALA A 213 -5.57 6.35 -9.02
N LEU A 214 -4.87 6.86 -10.04
CA LEU A 214 -3.45 6.62 -10.25
C LEU A 214 -2.57 7.29 -9.19
N ARG A 215 -2.87 8.55 -8.82
CA ARG A 215 -2.14 9.25 -7.75
C ARG A 215 -2.27 8.58 -6.39
N ARG A 216 -3.45 8.02 -6.09
CA ARG A 216 -3.69 7.24 -4.86
C ARG A 216 -2.79 6.00 -4.76
N GLU A 217 -2.38 5.46 -5.90
CA GLU A 217 -1.48 4.31 -6.02
C GLU A 217 0.00 4.73 -6.16
N GLY A 218 0.32 6.02 -5.98
CA GLY A 218 1.69 6.54 -6.04
C GLY A 218 2.24 6.70 -7.47
N MET A 219 1.38 6.62 -8.49
CA MET A 219 1.77 6.79 -9.90
C MET A 219 1.62 8.24 -10.37
N GLU A 220 2.30 8.57 -11.47
CA GLU A 220 2.30 9.90 -12.07
C GLU A 220 1.47 9.91 -13.37
N PRO A 221 0.23 10.43 -13.36
CA PRO A 221 -0.54 10.57 -14.59
C PRO A 221 0.01 11.71 -15.46
N VAL A 222 0.16 11.45 -16.75
CA VAL A 222 0.57 12.43 -17.78
C VAL A 222 -0.60 12.60 -18.75
N TYR A 223 -1.23 13.77 -18.79
CA TYR A 223 -2.38 14.01 -19.68
C TYR A 223 -1.93 14.47 -21.07
N LEU A 224 -2.37 13.77 -22.10
CA LEU A 224 -2.00 14.03 -23.50
C LEU A 224 -3.10 14.75 -24.29
N GLY A 225 -4.27 15.00 -23.68
CA GLY A 225 -5.36 15.73 -24.32
C GLY A 225 -6.49 14.85 -24.87
N ILE A 226 -7.36 15.51 -25.63
CA ILE A 226 -8.52 14.92 -26.29
C ILE A 226 -8.22 14.71 -27.78
N ALA A 227 -8.37 13.47 -28.26
CA ALA A 227 -8.05 13.08 -29.63
C ALA A 227 -9.23 13.29 -30.62
N GLY A 228 -10.46 13.48 -30.13
CA GLY A 228 -11.67 13.36 -30.95
C GLY A 228 -11.87 11.93 -31.47
N ASP A 229 -12.75 11.75 -32.45
CA ASP A 229 -12.97 10.45 -33.12
C ASP A 229 -12.19 10.35 -34.43
N ASP A 230 -10.86 10.25 -34.32
CA ASP A 230 -9.93 10.07 -35.45
C ASP A 230 -8.84 9.05 -35.05
N ALA A 231 -8.86 7.86 -35.69
CA ALA A 231 -7.94 6.77 -35.37
C ALA A 231 -6.46 7.13 -35.61
N GLN A 232 -6.15 7.93 -36.64
CA GLN A 232 -4.80 8.39 -36.92
C GLN A 232 -4.30 9.36 -35.84
N ARG A 233 -5.17 10.26 -35.37
CA ARG A 233 -4.85 11.17 -34.27
C ARG A 233 -4.65 10.42 -32.95
N ILE A 234 -5.52 9.46 -32.64
CA ILE A 234 -5.38 8.60 -31.46
C ILE A 234 -4.06 7.83 -31.53
N ALA A 235 -3.73 7.20 -32.67
CA ALA A 235 -2.49 6.46 -32.86
C ALA A 235 -1.23 7.32 -32.66
N ARG A 236 -1.24 8.58 -33.16
CA ARG A 236 -0.15 9.54 -32.92
C ARG A 236 0.02 9.86 -31.44
N LEU A 237 -1.08 10.10 -30.71
CA LEU A 237 -1.03 10.36 -29.26
C LEU A 237 -0.55 9.13 -28.48
N ILE A 238 -0.92 7.91 -28.88
CA ILE A 238 -0.38 6.67 -28.31
C ILE A 238 1.15 6.64 -28.50
N GLY A 239 1.63 6.92 -29.71
CA GLY A 239 3.06 6.97 -30.01
C GLY A 239 3.81 8.02 -29.17
N GLN A 240 3.25 9.22 -29.02
CA GLN A 240 3.82 10.28 -28.18
C GLN A 240 3.84 9.87 -26.70
N ALA A 241 2.75 9.31 -26.19
CA ALA A 241 2.67 8.86 -24.81
C ALA A 241 3.70 7.76 -24.52
N LEU A 242 3.88 6.81 -25.44
CA LEU A 242 4.85 5.72 -25.28
C LEU A 242 6.31 6.17 -25.30
N ALA A 243 6.62 7.37 -25.81
CA ALA A 243 7.98 7.92 -25.72
C ALA A 243 8.35 8.28 -24.27
N ASP A 244 7.42 8.90 -23.53
CA ASP A 244 7.69 9.48 -22.21
C ASP A 244 7.02 8.76 -21.03
N CYS A 245 6.09 7.85 -21.29
CA CYS A 245 5.33 7.11 -20.28
C CYS A 245 5.67 5.61 -20.29
N ASP A 246 5.30 4.93 -19.21
CA ASP A 246 5.51 3.49 -19.00
C ASP A 246 4.31 2.64 -19.38
N ALA A 247 3.12 3.25 -19.38
CA ALA A 247 1.88 2.69 -19.90
C ALA A 247 0.96 3.81 -20.36
N VAL A 248 -0.06 3.47 -21.15
CA VAL A 248 -1.05 4.40 -21.70
C VAL A 248 -2.45 3.89 -21.40
N LEU A 249 -3.30 4.74 -20.84
CA LEU A 249 -4.73 4.51 -20.69
C LEU A 249 -5.50 5.43 -21.63
N LEU A 250 -6.46 4.85 -22.34
CA LEU A 250 -7.40 5.57 -23.19
C LEU A 250 -8.83 5.41 -22.67
N THR A 251 -9.66 6.43 -22.78
CA THR A 251 -11.09 6.32 -22.46
C THR A 251 -11.96 6.80 -23.61
N GLY A 252 -12.85 5.94 -24.08
CA GLY A 252 -13.71 6.18 -25.26
C GLY A 252 -13.37 5.27 -26.44
N GLY A 253 -14.25 5.18 -27.44
CA GLY A 253 -14.00 4.46 -28.70
C GLY A 253 -13.76 2.94 -28.61
N VAL A 254 -14.25 2.25 -27.57
CA VAL A 254 -14.02 0.79 -27.32
C VAL A 254 -15.30 -0.06 -27.30
N SER A 255 -16.42 0.46 -27.81
CA SER A 255 -17.76 -0.15 -27.77
C SER A 255 -17.96 -1.22 -28.86
N VAL A 256 -19.20 -1.39 -29.33
CA VAL A 256 -19.57 -2.10 -30.56
C VAL A 256 -20.38 -1.15 -31.43
N GLY A 257 -19.74 -0.58 -32.44
CA GLY A 257 -20.37 0.30 -33.43
C GLY A 257 -19.35 0.84 -34.42
N ASP A 258 -19.85 1.57 -35.44
CA ASP A 258 -19.05 2.11 -36.55
C ASP A 258 -17.99 3.17 -36.12
N TYR A 259 -17.91 3.48 -34.83
CA TYR A 259 -17.04 4.51 -34.23
C TYR A 259 -16.06 3.92 -33.18
N ASP A 260 -15.77 2.61 -33.21
CA ASP A 260 -14.79 1.96 -32.33
C ASP A 260 -13.36 2.15 -32.82
N LEU A 261 -12.86 3.36 -32.65
CA LEU A 261 -11.56 3.76 -33.17
C LEU A 261 -10.37 3.37 -32.29
N THR A 262 -10.60 2.97 -31.03
CA THR A 262 -9.49 2.65 -30.11
C THR A 262 -8.75 1.38 -30.52
N PRO A 263 -9.41 0.24 -30.81
CA PRO A 263 -8.72 -0.94 -31.33
C PRO A 263 -8.00 -0.68 -32.65
N GLU A 264 -8.62 0.04 -33.58
CA GLU A 264 -8.00 0.42 -34.86
C GLU A 264 -6.78 1.32 -34.64
N ALA A 265 -6.87 2.33 -33.78
CA ALA A 265 -5.76 3.22 -33.46
C ALA A 265 -4.60 2.49 -32.76
N MET A 266 -4.90 1.48 -31.94
CA MET A 266 -3.89 0.61 -31.35
C MET A 266 -3.17 -0.20 -32.43
N ASP A 267 -3.91 -0.76 -33.39
CA ASP A 267 -3.32 -1.48 -34.53
C ASP A 267 -2.44 -0.54 -35.40
N LEU A 268 -2.93 0.68 -35.70
CA LEU A 268 -2.18 1.72 -36.42
C LEU A 268 -0.92 2.17 -35.66
N ALA A 269 -0.98 2.21 -34.33
CA ALA A 269 0.18 2.51 -33.48
C ALA A 269 1.18 1.33 -33.41
N GLY A 270 0.85 0.16 -33.97
CA GLY A 270 1.68 -1.04 -33.95
C GLY A 270 1.64 -1.80 -32.63
N CYS A 271 0.54 -1.71 -31.88
CA CYS A 271 0.36 -2.48 -30.66
C CYS A 271 -0.01 -3.93 -30.96
N GLU A 272 0.59 -4.88 -30.25
CA GLU A 272 0.08 -6.25 -30.16
C GLU A 272 -1.23 -6.24 -29.36
N THR A 273 -2.33 -6.70 -29.96
CA THR A 273 -3.60 -6.87 -29.24
C THR A 273 -3.51 -8.08 -28.30
N LEU A 274 -3.81 -7.88 -27.02
CA LEU A 274 -3.90 -8.95 -26.02
C LEU A 274 -5.36 -9.35 -25.74
N VAL A 275 -6.25 -8.36 -25.63
CA VAL A 275 -7.66 -8.55 -25.24
C VAL A 275 -8.55 -7.61 -26.03
N ARG A 276 -9.69 -8.13 -26.53
CA ARG A 276 -10.78 -7.33 -27.12
C ARG A 276 -12.11 -7.72 -26.49
N GLY A 277 -12.53 -6.94 -25.52
CA GLY A 277 -13.68 -7.19 -24.68
C GLY A 277 -13.47 -8.30 -23.66
N VAL A 278 -14.26 -8.24 -22.58
CA VAL A 278 -14.22 -9.20 -21.46
C VAL A 278 -15.63 -9.54 -20.99
N ASP A 279 -15.83 -10.73 -20.43
CA ASP A 279 -17.09 -11.07 -19.74
C ASP A 279 -17.13 -10.38 -18.36
N LEU A 280 -17.48 -9.10 -18.37
CA LEU A 280 -17.57 -8.28 -17.17
C LEU A 280 -18.67 -7.21 -17.31
N LYS A 281 -19.47 -7.03 -16.27
CA LYS A 281 -20.48 -5.98 -16.20
C LYS A 281 -20.33 -5.14 -14.92
N PRO A 282 -20.16 -3.82 -15.01
CA PRO A 282 -19.84 -3.05 -16.21
C PRO A 282 -18.39 -3.29 -16.69
N GLY A 283 -18.04 -2.81 -17.89
CA GLY A 283 -16.67 -2.92 -18.42
C GLY A 283 -16.45 -3.95 -19.54
N MET A 284 -17.52 -4.53 -20.10
CA MET A 284 -17.42 -5.48 -21.22
C MET A 284 -16.63 -4.92 -22.41
N ALA A 285 -16.86 -3.65 -22.73
CA ALA A 285 -16.24 -2.92 -23.83
C ALA A 285 -14.86 -2.38 -23.41
N CYS A 286 -13.80 -3.01 -23.89
CA CYS A 286 -12.40 -2.64 -23.64
C CYS A 286 -11.47 -3.23 -24.72
N ALA A 287 -10.28 -2.67 -24.84
CA ALA A 287 -9.21 -3.21 -25.69
C ALA A 287 -7.87 -3.04 -24.98
N TYR A 288 -7.12 -4.12 -24.82
CA TYR A 288 -5.81 -4.09 -24.17
C TYR A 288 -4.75 -4.63 -25.09
N GLY A 289 -3.60 -3.98 -25.10
CA GLY A 289 -2.47 -4.32 -25.95
C GLY A 289 -1.15 -3.93 -25.31
N VAL A 290 -0.08 -4.28 -26.02
CA VAL A 290 1.29 -3.99 -25.60
C VAL A 290 2.10 -3.53 -26.80
N LYS A 291 3.01 -2.60 -26.56
CA LYS A 291 4.03 -2.19 -27.53
C LYS A 291 5.34 -1.95 -26.80
N ASP A 292 6.42 -2.56 -27.25
CA ASP A 292 7.77 -2.42 -26.67
C ASP A 292 7.80 -2.65 -25.15
N GLY A 293 7.00 -3.63 -24.66
CA GLY A 293 6.87 -3.96 -23.23
C GLY A 293 6.02 -3.00 -22.40
N LYS A 294 5.39 -1.99 -23.02
CA LYS A 294 4.52 -0.99 -22.37
C LYS A 294 3.06 -1.27 -22.69
N LEU A 295 2.21 -1.24 -21.67
CA LEU A 295 0.77 -1.48 -21.85
C LEU A 295 0.08 -0.30 -22.53
N VAL A 296 -0.86 -0.61 -23.41
CA VAL A 296 -1.80 0.35 -24.00
C VAL A 296 -3.20 -0.18 -23.78
N CYS A 297 -3.97 0.48 -22.90
CA CYS A 297 -5.25 0.00 -22.42
C CYS A 297 -6.38 0.97 -22.76
N GLY A 298 -7.21 0.61 -23.74
CA GLY A 298 -8.51 1.20 -23.99
C GLY A 298 -9.56 0.76 -22.98
N LEU A 299 -9.97 1.69 -22.12
CA LEU A 299 -11.07 1.55 -21.17
C LEU A 299 -12.38 2.10 -21.76
N SER A 300 -13.50 1.72 -21.16
CA SER A 300 -14.81 2.25 -21.55
C SER A 300 -14.88 3.79 -21.50
N GLY A 301 -15.63 4.41 -22.41
CA GLY A 301 -16.00 5.82 -22.29
C GLY A 301 -16.96 6.10 -21.13
N ASN A 302 -17.71 5.07 -20.67
CA ASN A 302 -18.63 5.21 -19.56
C ASN A 302 -17.87 5.18 -18.22
N PRO A 303 -18.00 6.22 -17.36
CA PRO A 303 -17.10 6.36 -16.21
C PRO A 303 -17.11 5.18 -15.24
N ALA A 304 -18.29 4.71 -14.89
CA ALA A 304 -18.43 3.62 -13.92
C ALA A 304 -17.92 2.28 -14.49
N SER A 305 -17.90 2.14 -15.83
CA SER A 305 -17.31 1.00 -16.54
C SER A 305 -15.79 1.12 -16.62
N ALA A 306 -15.27 2.30 -16.95
CA ALA A 306 -13.84 2.57 -17.02
C ALA A 306 -13.15 2.33 -15.67
N LEU A 307 -13.76 2.79 -14.58
CA LEU A 307 -13.27 2.57 -13.21
C LEU A 307 -13.25 1.08 -12.84
N THR A 308 -14.26 0.34 -13.28
CA THR A 308 -14.33 -1.12 -13.06
C THR A 308 -13.23 -1.83 -13.85
N ASN A 309 -13.04 -1.49 -15.13
CA ASN A 309 -11.92 -2.02 -15.92
C ASN A 309 -10.56 -1.69 -15.28
N LEU A 310 -10.40 -0.46 -14.80
CA LEU A 310 -9.18 -0.04 -14.12
C LEU A 310 -8.92 -0.93 -12.91
N TYR A 311 -9.78 -0.97 -11.90
CA TYR A 311 -9.47 -1.67 -10.65
C TYR A 311 -9.45 -3.20 -10.77
N VAL A 312 -10.34 -3.78 -11.58
CA VAL A 312 -10.47 -5.25 -11.70
C VAL A 312 -9.34 -5.84 -12.54
N ILE A 313 -8.91 -5.15 -13.61
CA ILE A 313 -8.07 -5.74 -14.66
C ILE A 313 -6.73 -5.01 -14.80
N VAL A 314 -6.76 -3.69 -14.99
CA VAL A 314 -5.55 -2.95 -15.40
C VAL A 314 -4.67 -2.57 -14.21
N MET A 315 -5.26 -2.19 -13.08
CA MET A 315 -4.56 -1.73 -11.89
C MET A 315 -3.58 -2.77 -11.33
N PRO A 316 -3.88 -4.08 -11.28
CA PRO A 316 -2.89 -5.07 -10.87
C PRO A 316 -1.63 -5.08 -11.73
N ALA A 317 -1.76 -4.92 -13.04
CA ALA A 317 -0.60 -4.78 -13.91
C ALA A 317 0.15 -3.46 -13.68
N LEU A 318 -0.56 -2.36 -13.43
CA LEU A 318 0.07 -1.08 -13.08
C LEU A 318 0.80 -1.10 -11.72
N ARG A 319 0.24 -1.79 -10.71
CA ARG A 319 0.91 -2.01 -9.41
C ARG A 319 2.20 -2.83 -9.59
N ARG A 320 2.15 -3.88 -10.41
CA ARG A 320 3.35 -4.66 -10.77
C ARG A 320 4.39 -3.82 -11.53
N LEU A 321 3.95 -3.00 -12.47
CA LEU A 321 4.81 -2.02 -13.18
C LEU A 321 5.44 -1.01 -12.21
N ALA A 322 4.72 -0.59 -11.16
CA ALA A 322 5.25 0.27 -10.09
C ALA A 322 6.14 -0.48 -9.07
N GLY A 323 6.43 -1.76 -9.31
CA GLY A 323 7.31 -2.59 -8.49
C GLY A 323 6.66 -3.21 -7.26
N ARG A 324 5.33 -3.11 -7.09
CA ARG A 324 4.63 -3.71 -5.93
C ARG A 324 4.61 -5.23 -6.01
N ALA A 325 4.99 -5.88 -4.91
CA ALA A 325 4.86 -7.33 -4.76
C ALA A 325 3.39 -7.74 -4.54
N ASP A 326 2.62 -6.92 -3.84
CA ASP A 326 1.18 -7.09 -3.55
C ASP A 326 0.30 -6.50 -4.68
N ALA A 327 0.58 -6.89 -5.92
CA ALA A 327 -0.06 -6.30 -7.10
C ALA A 327 -1.57 -6.63 -7.20
N LEU A 328 -2.00 -7.78 -6.71
CA LEU A 328 -3.41 -8.19 -6.74
C LEU A 328 -4.22 -7.43 -5.68
N PRO A 329 -5.51 -7.16 -5.94
CA PRO A 329 -6.37 -6.54 -4.95
C PRO A 329 -6.58 -7.46 -3.75
N ARG A 330 -6.71 -6.88 -2.56
CA ARG A 330 -6.95 -7.65 -1.33
C ARG A 330 -8.38 -8.17 -1.31
N GLU A 331 -8.53 -9.47 -1.50
CA GLU A 331 -9.83 -10.14 -1.50
C GLU A 331 -10.47 -10.12 -0.10
N ILE A 332 -11.78 -9.95 -0.08
CA ILE A 332 -12.62 -9.99 1.11
C ILE A 332 -13.92 -10.75 0.80
N THR A 333 -14.55 -11.24 1.85
CA THR A 333 -15.95 -11.71 1.80
C THR A 333 -16.82 -10.62 2.39
N VAL A 334 -17.87 -10.23 1.66
CA VAL A 334 -18.81 -9.19 2.08
C VAL A 334 -20.22 -9.74 2.16
N THR A 335 -20.99 -9.23 3.13
CA THR A 335 -22.43 -9.46 3.20
C THR A 335 -23.15 -8.23 2.66
N LEU A 336 -23.98 -8.38 1.63
CA LEU A 336 -24.75 -7.26 1.12
C LEU A 336 -25.75 -6.77 2.18
N GLN A 337 -25.76 -5.47 2.47
CA GLN A 337 -26.78 -4.90 3.37
C GLN A 337 -28.16 -4.98 2.72
N ASP A 338 -28.22 -4.57 1.45
CA ASP A 338 -29.43 -4.51 0.63
C ASP A 338 -29.38 -5.53 -0.51
N GLY A 339 -30.54 -5.89 -1.06
CA GLY A 339 -30.61 -6.77 -2.23
C GLY A 339 -30.16 -6.10 -3.54
N PHE A 340 -30.05 -6.89 -4.60
CA PHE A 340 -29.81 -6.42 -5.96
C PHE A 340 -30.79 -7.04 -6.95
N ASP A 341 -31.72 -6.23 -7.44
CA ASP A 341 -32.90 -6.67 -8.20
C ASP A 341 -32.66 -7.06 -9.66
N LYS A 342 -31.42 -7.00 -10.16
CA LYS A 342 -31.12 -7.28 -11.57
C LYS A 342 -30.37 -8.62 -11.69
N PRO A 343 -30.80 -9.54 -12.57
CA PRO A 343 -30.04 -10.75 -12.83
C PRO A 343 -28.69 -10.43 -13.49
N SER A 344 -27.74 -11.36 -13.33
CA SER A 344 -26.37 -11.28 -13.83
C SER A 344 -26.09 -12.43 -14.77
N ARG A 345 -26.33 -12.23 -16.08
CA ARG A 345 -26.10 -13.25 -17.10
C ARG A 345 -24.61 -13.61 -17.25
N GLY A 346 -23.73 -12.60 -17.25
CA GLY A 346 -22.28 -12.74 -17.16
C GLY A 346 -21.79 -12.23 -15.79
N THR A 347 -20.47 -12.33 -15.56
CA THR A 347 -19.88 -11.83 -14.30
C THR A 347 -20.17 -10.35 -14.11
N ARG A 348 -20.69 -9.98 -12.94
CA ARG A 348 -21.02 -8.59 -12.61
C ARG A 348 -20.22 -8.12 -11.40
N VAL A 349 -19.73 -6.89 -11.47
CA VAL A 349 -19.08 -6.20 -10.37
C VAL A 349 -20.02 -5.14 -9.83
N LEU A 350 -20.32 -5.24 -8.54
CA LEU A 350 -21.06 -4.23 -7.79
C LEU A 350 -20.06 -3.32 -7.08
N ARG A 351 -20.31 -2.01 -7.11
CA ARG A 351 -19.54 -1.01 -6.34
C ARG A 351 -20.28 -0.69 -5.06
N GLY A 352 -19.56 -0.37 -3.99
CA GLY A 352 -20.21 -0.05 -2.73
C GLY A 352 -19.21 0.40 -1.67
N ARG A 353 -19.78 0.71 -0.52
CA ARG A 353 -19.04 1.14 0.66
C ARG A 353 -19.12 0.06 1.73
N LEU A 354 -18.01 -0.20 2.40
CA LEU A 354 -17.99 -1.07 3.56
C LEU A 354 -18.65 -0.38 4.76
N ASP A 355 -19.52 -1.10 5.44
CA ASP A 355 -20.03 -0.75 6.77
C ASP A 355 -19.53 -1.81 7.74
N LEU A 356 -18.82 -1.36 8.78
CA LEU A 356 -18.19 -2.19 9.81
C LEU A 356 -18.78 -1.93 11.20
N SER A 357 -19.88 -1.16 11.29
CA SER A 357 -20.43 -0.63 12.54
C SER A 357 -20.93 -1.71 13.50
N ASP A 358 -21.36 -2.86 13.01
CA ASP A 358 -21.88 -3.99 13.81
C ASP A 358 -20.87 -5.14 13.96
N GLY A 359 -19.61 -4.92 13.56
CA GLY A 359 -18.55 -5.94 13.58
C GLY A 359 -18.61 -6.96 12.43
N THR A 360 -19.59 -6.86 11.53
CA THR A 360 -19.65 -7.65 10.28
C THR A 360 -19.18 -6.80 9.11
N VAL A 361 -18.47 -7.40 8.14
CA VAL A 361 -18.11 -6.70 6.90
C VAL A 361 -19.34 -6.64 5.99
N ARG A 362 -20.13 -5.58 6.12
CA ARG A 362 -21.27 -5.32 5.25
C ARG A 362 -20.86 -4.45 4.08
N MET A 363 -21.53 -4.62 2.95
CA MET A 363 -21.40 -3.75 1.79
C MET A 363 -22.73 -3.07 1.51
N VAL A 364 -22.72 -1.74 1.58
CA VAL A 364 -23.84 -0.87 1.22
C VAL A 364 -23.71 -0.50 -0.25
N LEU A 365 -24.74 -0.82 -1.03
CA LEU A 365 -24.78 -0.47 -2.44
C LEU A 365 -25.31 0.98 -2.59
N PRO A 366 -24.73 1.80 -3.48
CA PRO A 366 -25.35 3.05 -3.89
C PRO A 366 -26.70 2.79 -4.59
N GLY A 367 -27.56 3.80 -4.62
CA GLY A 367 -28.91 3.70 -5.18
C GLY A 367 -28.97 3.29 -6.66
N ASP A 368 -27.88 3.45 -7.44
CA ASP A 368 -27.80 2.95 -8.80
C ASP A 368 -26.41 2.35 -9.13
N GLN A 369 -26.43 1.27 -9.91
CA GLN A 369 -25.28 0.48 -10.38
C GLN A 369 -25.11 0.56 -11.91
N GLY A 370 -25.77 1.50 -12.57
CA GLY A 370 -25.68 1.71 -14.01
C GLY A 370 -24.25 1.93 -14.52
N ASN A 371 -24.03 1.65 -15.81
CA ASN A 371 -22.71 1.72 -16.44
C ASN A 371 -22.14 3.14 -16.50
N VAL A 372 -23.03 4.15 -16.57
CA VAL A 372 -22.72 5.59 -16.72
C VAL A 372 -22.72 6.34 -15.38
N VAL A 373 -23.17 5.68 -14.30
CA VAL A 373 -23.49 6.34 -13.03
C VAL A 373 -22.21 6.58 -12.25
N LEU A 374 -21.53 7.68 -12.54
CA LEU A 374 -20.30 8.06 -11.83
C LEU A 374 -20.54 8.30 -10.33
N SER A 375 -21.73 8.78 -9.94
CA SER A 375 -22.08 8.98 -8.52
C SER A 375 -22.01 7.68 -7.70
N SER A 376 -22.14 6.51 -8.32
CA SER A 376 -21.96 5.20 -7.66
C SER A 376 -20.53 4.93 -7.20
N ALA A 377 -19.55 5.69 -7.69
CA ALA A 377 -18.15 5.59 -7.30
C ALA A 377 -17.77 6.52 -6.12
N ILE A 378 -18.64 7.45 -5.73
CA ILE A 378 -18.36 8.38 -4.63
C ILE A 378 -18.36 7.60 -3.32
N GLY A 379 -17.23 7.63 -2.60
CA GLY A 379 -17.07 6.89 -1.35
C GLY A 379 -17.07 5.36 -1.51
N CYS A 380 -16.93 4.86 -2.74
CA CYS A 380 -16.75 3.43 -3.00
C CYS A 380 -15.35 3.01 -2.53
N ASP A 381 -15.30 2.06 -1.61
CA ASP A 381 -14.06 1.50 -1.05
C ASP A 381 -13.95 -0.02 -1.27
N ALA A 382 -15.00 -0.65 -1.80
CA ALA A 382 -15.02 -2.06 -2.15
C ALA A 382 -15.81 -2.37 -3.42
N MET A 383 -15.45 -3.47 -4.07
CA MET A 383 -16.17 -4.05 -5.19
C MET A 383 -16.50 -5.52 -4.90
N ALA A 384 -17.75 -5.95 -5.15
CA ALA A 384 -18.19 -7.34 -4.99
C ALA A 384 -18.43 -8.00 -6.35
N ILE A 385 -18.02 -9.27 -6.47
CA ILE A 385 -18.13 -10.07 -7.68
C ILE A 385 -19.36 -10.97 -7.56
N VAL A 386 -20.32 -10.72 -8.44
CA VAL A 386 -21.51 -11.56 -8.64
C VAL A 386 -21.19 -12.56 -9.75
N PRO A 387 -21.25 -13.87 -9.47
CA PRO A 387 -21.01 -14.89 -10.47
C PRO A 387 -21.93 -14.78 -11.69
N ALA A 388 -21.44 -15.21 -12.85
CA ALA A 388 -22.27 -15.37 -14.04
C ALA A 388 -23.42 -16.36 -13.76
N GLY A 389 -24.60 -16.08 -14.31
CA GLY A 389 -25.81 -16.88 -14.11
C GLY A 389 -26.58 -16.58 -12.82
N SER A 390 -26.09 -15.70 -11.94
CA SER A 390 -26.83 -15.35 -10.72
C SER A 390 -28.16 -14.64 -11.04
N GLY A 391 -29.20 -14.99 -10.27
CA GLY A 391 -30.49 -14.31 -10.28
C GLY A 391 -30.45 -12.94 -9.59
N LYS A 392 -31.59 -12.50 -9.07
CA LYS A 392 -31.62 -11.41 -8.10
C LYS A 392 -30.88 -11.82 -6.84
N LEU A 393 -30.27 -10.86 -6.15
CA LEU A 393 -29.61 -11.10 -4.88
C LEU A 393 -30.49 -10.59 -3.76
N GLU A 394 -30.72 -11.42 -2.75
CA GLU A 394 -31.45 -11.02 -1.54
C GLU A 394 -30.54 -10.21 -0.61
N PRO A 395 -31.10 -9.37 0.28
CA PRO A 395 -30.35 -8.84 1.40
C PRO A 395 -29.62 -9.96 2.16
N GLN A 396 -28.47 -9.65 2.75
CA GLN A 396 -27.59 -10.61 3.43
C GLN A 396 -26.91 -11.65 2.52
N THR A 397 -27.04 -11.55 1.19
CA THR A 397 -26.26 -12.40 0.28
C THR A 397 -24.77 -12.18 0.51
N VAL A 398 -24.03 -13.28 0.67
CA VAL A 398 -22.57 -13.27 0.86
C VAL A 398 -21.89 -13.40 -0.50
N LEU A 399 -20.96 -12.48 -0.79
CA LEU A 399 -20.19 -12.43 -2.03
C LEU A 399 -18.70 -12.33 -1.76
N LYS A 400 -17.90 -12.83 -2.69
CA LYS A 400 -16.48 -12.46 -2.76
C LYS A 400 -16.35 -11.06 -3.35
N GLY A 401 -15.36 -10.31 -2.90
CA GLY A 401 -15.05 -8.98 -3.37
C GLY A 401 -13.62 -8.61 -3.05
N PHE A 402 -13.31 -7.33 -3.17
CA PHE A 402 -12.00 -6.78 -2.81
C PHE A 402 -12.11 -5.31 -2.41
N VAL A 403 -11.15 -4.86 -1.61
CA VAL A 403 -10.98 -3.44 -1.27
C VAL A 403 -10.20 -2.71 -2.34
N LEU A 404 -10.56 -1.44 -2.58
CA LEU A 404 -10.00 -0.60 -3.64
C LEU A 404 -8.70 0.07 -3.28
#